data_AF-A0A9X1NG23-F1
#
_entry.id   AF-A0A9X1NG23-F1
#
_cell.length_a   1.000
_cell.length_b   1.000
_cell.length_c   1.000
_cell.angle_alpha   90.00
_cell.angle_beta   90.00
_cell.angle_gamma   90.00
#
_symmetry.space_group_name_H-M   'P 1'
#
loop_
_entity.id
_entity.type
_entity.pdbx_description
1 polymer ?
#
loop_
_entity_poly.entity_id
_entity_poly.type
_entity_poly.pdbx_seq_one_letter_code
_entity_poly.pdbx_strand_id
1 'polypeptide(L)'
;MATQLKRRRTLAGLAAAMVLGAGLVTTSAGTAQAATNCGSTVWPDVYQNVREVMPSDFFGRHIVLRNGRASDASYAAIATGYHSSDRVWIDRKAPGSSSWFQCGPFSRSTSNRMDNFGWTMRACADVIYNNKRVHKCTGWYTDRG
;
A
#
# COMPACT_ATOMS: atom_id res chain seq x y z
N MET A 1 -39.62 48.61 9.02
CA MET A 1 -40.37 48.31 10.25
C MET A 1 -41.58 47.48 9.84
N ALA A 2 -41.98 46.38 10.45
CA ALA A 2 -41.49 45.63 11.60
C ALA A 2 -42.05 44.20 11.51
N THR A 3 -41.27 43.28 12.06
CA THR A 3 -41.53 41.89 12.41
C THR A 3 -42.87 41.67 13.11
N GLN A 4 -43.57 40.56 12.84
CA GLN A 4 -44.35 39.87 13.88
C GLN A 4 -44.31 38.35 13.67
N LEU A 5 -43.75 37.71 14.68
CA LEU A 5 -43.45 36.29 14.81
C LEU A 5 -44.48 35.71 15.80
N LYS A 6 -45.35 34.77 15.39
CA LYS A 6 -46.06 33.94 16.37
C LYS A 6 -46.75 32.71 15.75
N ARG A 7 -46.25 31.51 16.08
CA ARG A 7 -47.10 30.50 16.73
C ARG A 7 -46.25 29.38 17.34
N ARG A 8 -46.35 29.30 18.68
CA ARG A 8 -45.91 28.18 19.50
C ARG A 8 -46.63 26.91 19.08
N ARG A 9 -45.92 25.78 19.00
CA ARG A 9 -46.52 24.45 19.23
C ARG A 9 -45.58 23.58 20.07
N THR A 10 -46.23 22.94 21.01
CA THR A 10 -45.77 22.19 22.16
C THR A 10 -45.34 20.77 21.75
N LEU A 11 -44.38 20.24 22.52
CA LEU A 11 -44.02 18.84 22.79
C LEU A 11 -44.86 17.74 22.13
N ALA A 12 -44.20 16.74 21.52
CA ALA A 12 -44.50 15.31 21.70
C ALA A 12 -43.48 14.41 20.99
N GLY A 13 -43.02 13.36 21.67
CA GLY A 13 -42.66 12.09 21.03
C GLY A 13 -41.17 11.73 21.01
N LEU A 14 -40.64 11.29 22.17
CA LEU A 14 -39.51 10.35 22.18
C LEU A 14 -40.01 9.02 21.60
N ALA A 15 -39.69 8.73 20.34
CA ALA A 15 -39.84 7.41 19.76
C ALA A 15 -38.47 6.74 19.73
N ALA A 16 -38.29 5.74 20.59
CA ALA A 16 -37.14 4.86 20.62
C ALA A 16 -37.07 4.05 19.32
N ALA A 17 -36.06 4.31 18.49
CA ALA A 17 -35.71 3.43 17.39
C ALA A 17 -34.66 2.43 17.90
N MET A 18 -35.12 1.20 18.17
CA MET A 18 -34.26 0.04 18.33
C MET A 18 -33.51 -0.19 17.01
N VAL A 19 -32.27 0.28 16.93
CA VAL A 19 -31.38 -0.07 15.81
C VAL A 19 -30.84 -1.46 16.08
N LEU A 20 -31.25 -2.40 15.24
CA LEU A 20 -30.68 -3.73 15.09
C LEU A 20 -29.15 -3.62 15.06
N GLY A 21 -28.51 -4.12 16.10
CA GLY A 21 -27.07 -4.24 16.19
C GLY A 21 -26.56 -5.27 15.19
N ALA A 22 -26.36 -4.84 13.94
CA ALA A 22 -25.44 -5.51 13.06
C ALA A 22 -24.04 -5.28 13.64
N GLY A 23 -23.48 -6.29 14.30
CA GLY A 23 -22.12 -6.26 14.81
C GLY A 23 -21.18 -5.87 13.70
N LEU A 24 -20.65 -4.64 13.77
CA LEU A 24 -19.49 -4.25 12.99
C LEU A 24 -18.35 -5.17 13.46
N VAL A 25 -18.05 -6.19 12.67
CA VAL A 25 -16.78 -6.91 12.79
C VAL A 25 -15.73 -5.89 12.40
N THR A 26 -15.16 -5.22 13.39
CA THR A 26 -13.96 -4.42 13.24
C THR A 26 -12.83 -5.40 12.96
N THR A 27 -12.61 -5.74 11.68
CA THR A 27 -11.36 -6.35 11.27
C THR A 27 -10.27 -5.35 11.60
N SER A 28 -9.53 -5.59 12.68
CA SER A 28 -8.32 -4.85 13.00
C SER A 28 -7.38 -5.02 11.82
N ALA A 29 -7.22 -3.96 11.02
CA ALA A 29 -6.14 -3.89 10.05
C ALA A 29 -4.85 -4.00 10.86
N GLY A 30 -4.15 -5.15 10.75
CA GLY A 30 -2.87 -5.35 11.40
C GLY A 30 -1.94 -4.19 11.07
N THR A 31 -1.31 -3.62 12.10
CA THR A 31 -0.33 -2.56 11.92
C THR A 31 0.84 -3.11 11.10
N ALA A 32 1.13 -2.47 9.97
CA ALA A 32 2.27 -2.84 9.15
C ALA A 32 3.56 -2.53 9.91
N GLN A 33 4.39 -3.55 10.10
CA GLN A 33 5.73 -3.38 10.63
C GLN A 33 6.64 -2.98 9.46
N ALA A 34 7.07 -1.72 9.45
CA ALA A 34 8.10 -1.24 8.55
C ALA A 34 9.46 -1.63 9.13
N ALA A 35 10.21 -2.47 8.42
CA ALA A 35 11.60 -2.76 8.78
C ALA A 35 12.51 -2.31 7.65
N THR A 36 13.63 -1.69 7.99
CA THR A 36 14.71 -1.36 7.05
C THR A 36 15.82 -2.42 7.03
N ASN A 37 15.84 -3.32 8.02
CA ASN A 37 16.69 -4.51 8.11
C ASN A 37 15.98 -5.78 7.60
N CYS A 38 15.40 -5.70 6.41
CA CYS A 38 14.63 -6.80 5.80
C CYS A 38 15.27 -7.24 4.47
N GLY A 39 15.24 -8.54 4.18
CA GLY A 39 15.74 -9.07 2.90
C GLY A 39 17.23 -8.82 2.68
N SER A 40 17.67 -8.86 1.41
CA SER A 40 19.07 -8.64 1.03
C SER A 40 19.21 -7.77 -0.22
N THR A 41 20.33 -7.05 -0.31
CA THR A 41 20.68 -6.18 -1.44
C THR A 41 21.34 -6.92 -2.61
N VAL A 42 21.73 -8.19 -2.45
CA VAL A 42 22.51 -8.93 -3.45
C VAL A 42 21.98 -10.34 -3.62
N TRP A 43 21.50 -10.65 -4.82
CA TRP A 43 21.06 -11.98 -5.25
C TRP A 43 21.43 -12.13 -6.74
N PRO A 44 22.07 -13.23 -7.15
CA PRO A 44 22.40 -13.48 -8.56
C PRO A 44 21.16 -13.94 -9.33
N ASP A 45 20.56 -13.05 -10.13
CA ASP A 45 19.41 -13.39 -10.99
C ASP A 45 19.22 -12.40 -12.13
N VAL A 46 18.43 -12.82 -13.13
CA VAL A 46 17.89 -11.99 -14.20
C VAL A 46 16.47 -11.57 -13.81
N TYR A 47 16.35 -10.32 -13.36
CA TYR A 47 15.08 -9.77 -12.92
C TYR A 47 14.28 -9.15 -14.06
N GLN A 48 13.00 -9.51 -14.15
CA GLN A 48 12.06 -8.97 -15.12
C GLN A 48 10.90 -8.24 -14.43
N ASN A 49 10.32 -7.26 -15.11
CA ASN A 49 9.10 -6.62 -14.61
C ASN A 49 7.96 -7.63 -14.57
N VAL A 50 7.27 -7.71 -13.44
CA VAL A 50 6.02 -8.47 -13.31
C VAL A 50 4.94 -7.74 -14.11
N ARG A 51 4.53 -8.32 -15.23
CA ARG A 51 3.58 -7.69 -16.16
C ARG A 51 2.15 -7.72 -15.62
N GLU A 52 1.87 -8.70 -14.76
CA GLU A 52 0.58 -8.99 -14.16
C GLU A 52 0.07 -7.89 -13.23
N VAL A 53 0.97 -7.14 -12.59
CA VAL A 53 0.59 -6.06 -11.67
C VAL A 53 0.53 -4.68 -12.29
N MET A 54 0.85 -4.59 -13.59
CA MET A 54 1.06 -3.38 -14.38
C MET A 54 2.01 -2.38 -13.70
N PRO A 55 3.04 -1.89 -14.42
CA PRO A 55 3.81 -0.75 -13.93
C PRO A 55 2.91 0.43 -13.58
N SER A 56 3.28 1.19 -12.56
CA SER A 56 2.53 2.35 -12.12
C SER A 56 3.31 3.63 -12.37
N ASP A 57 2.82 4.47 -13.26
CA ASP A 57 3.33 5.83 -13.40
C ASP A 57 2.76 6.72 -12.28
N PHE A 58 3.65 7.43 -11.61
CA PHE A 58 3.35 8.24 -10.43
C PHE A 58 4.20 9.51 -10.41
N PHE A 59 3.61 10.66 -10.75
CA PHE A 59 4.31 11.95 -10.80
C PHE A 59 5.68 11.88 -11.53
N GLY A 60 5.73 11.18 -12.67
CA GLY A 60 6.94 10.99 -13.47
C GLY A 60 7.86 9.85 -13.03
N ARG A 61 7.49 9.07 -12.00
CA ARG A 61 8.21 7.87 -11.56
C ARG A 61 7.54 6.63 -12.12
N HIS A 62 8.32 5.74 -12.72
CA HIS A 62 7.82 4.46 -13.22
C HIS A 62 8.08 3.36 -12.17
N ILE A 63 7.04 3.01 -11.41
CA ILE A 63 7.14 2.05 -10.31
C ILE A 63 6.87 0.64 -10.84
N VAL A 64 7.78 -0.29 -10.57
CA VAL A 64 7.68 -1.69 -11.02
C VAL A 64 7.98 -2.65 -9.89
N LEU A 65 7.28 -3.78 -9.88
CA LEU A 65 7.71 -4.98 -9.18
C LEU A 65 8.58 -5.79 -10.14
N ARG A 66 9.78 -6.15 -9.70
CA ARG A 66 10.69 -7.00 -10.45
C ARG A 66 10.84 -8.34 -9.78
N ASN A 67 10.77 -9.40 -10.56
CA ASN A 67 10.81 -10.79 -10.14
C ASN A 67 11.97 -11.50 -10.83
N GLY A 68 12.76 -12.21 -10.05
CA GLY A 68 13.84 -13.07 -10.49
C GLY A 68 13.40 -14.52 -10.36
N ARG A 69 13.49 -15.27 -11.47
CA ARG A 69 13.03 -16.66 -11.55
C ARG A 69 14.04 -17.67 -11.02
N ALA A 70 15.33 -17.38 -11.08
CA ALA A 70 16.36 -18.34 -10.67
C ALA A 70 16.58 -18.35 -9.16
N SER A 71 16.25 -17.23 -8.51
CA SER A 71 16.54 -16.95 -7.12
C SER A 71 15.28 -16.77 -6.27
N ASP A 72 14.09 -16.99 -6.85
CA ASP A 72 12.79 -16.84 -6.18
C ASP A 72 12.71 -15.57 -5.33
N ALA A 73 13.14 -14.46 -5.92
CA ALA A 73 13.24 -13.19 -5.23
C ALA A 73 12.55 -12.09 -6.03
N SER A 74 11.92 -11.17 -5.31
CA SER A 74 11.34 -9.96 -5.90
C SER A 74 11.75 -8.71 -5.15
N TYR A 75 11.81 -7.60 -5.86
CA TYR A 75 12.07 -6.29 -5.29
C TYR A 75 11.26 -5.20 -6.00
N ALA A 76 11.01 -4.12 -5.28
CA ALA A 76 10.37 -2.92 -5.80
C ALA A 76 11.42 -1.98 -6.41
N ALA A 77 11.10 -1.34 -7.52
CA ALA A 77 11.97 -0.36 -8.15
C ALA A 77 11.20 0.84 -8.69
N ILE A 78 11.84 2.01 -8.62
CA ILE A 78 11.54 3.15 -9.46
C ILE A 78 12.46 3.02 -10.68
N ALA A 79 11.94 2.41 -11.74
CA ALA A 79 12.73 2.05 -12.91
C ALA A 79 13.20 3.27 -13.72
N THR A 80 12.40 4.34 -13.75
CA THR A 80 12.73 5.62 -14.36
C THR A 80 12.19 6.78 -13.53
N GLY A 81 12.82 7.95 -13.64
CA GLY A 81 12.39 9.17 -12.95
C GLY A 81 12.70 9.22 -11.44
N TYR A 82 13.62 8.40 -10.96
CA TYR A 82 14.03 8.40 -9.54
C TYR A 82 14.71 9.73 -9.15
N HIS A 83 14.26 10.30 -8.04
CA HIS A 83 14.88 11.46 -7.39
C HIS A 83 15.40 11.08 -5.99
N SER A 84 16.42 11.78 -5.50
CA SER A 84 17.05 11.49 -4.18
C SER A 84 16.10 11.59 -2.98
N SER A 85 14.99 12.32 -3.11
CA SER A 85 13.97 12.46 -2.06
C SER A 85 12.89 11.37 -2.09
N ASP A 86 12.87 10.56 -3.15
CA ASP A 86 11.95 9.45 -3.32
C ASP A 86 12.40 8.26 -2.45
N ARG A 87 11.43 7.48 -1.96
CA ARG A 87 11.71 6.23 -1.27
C ARG A 87 10.89 5.11 -1.88
N VAL A 88 11.42 3.90 -1.80
CA VAL A 88 10.82 2.70 -2.40
C VAL A 88 10.79 1.56 -1.38
N TRP A 89 9.77 0.73 -1.44
CA TRP A 89 9.63 -0.47 -0.61
C TRP A 89 8.79 -1.52 -1.31
N ILE A 90 8.83 -2.73 -0.75
CA ILE A 90 7.98 -3.84 -1.16
C ILE A 90 7.08 -4.22 0.01
N ASP A 91 5.79 -4.34 -0.26
CA ASP A 91 4.86 -4.97 0.68
C ASP A 91 4.72 -6.44 0.29
N ARG A 92 4.65 -7.33 1.29
CA ARG A 92 4.40 -8.77 1.06
C ARG A 92 3.45 -9.38 2.07
N LYS A 93 2.75 -10.44 1.66
CA LYS A 93 1.84 -11.26 2.46
C LYS A 93 2.24 -12.72 2.33
N ALA A 94 2.28 -13.41 3.47
CA ALA A 94 2.43 -14.86 3.46
C ALA A 94 1.18 -15.50 2.82
N PRO A 95 1.32 -16.65 2.14
CA PRO A 95 0.17 -17.37 1.60
C PRO A 95 -0.88 -17.63 2.69
N GLY A 96 -2.15 -17.30 2.40
CA GLY A 96 -3.26 -17.42 3.35
C GLY A 96 -3.32 -16.36 4.44
N SER A 97 -2.39 -15.40 4.49
CA SER A 97 -2.41 -14.32 5.49
C SER A 97 -3.21 -13.11 5.02
N SER A 98 -4.02 -12.55 5.92
CA SER A 98 -4.66 -11.23 5.73
C SER A 98 -3.71 -10.07 6.08
N SER A 99 -2.68 -10.34 6.88
CA SER A 99 -1.67 -9.36 7.28
C SER A 99 -0.57 -9.23 6.23
N TRP A 100 -0.05 -8.02 6.09
CA TRP A 100 1.08 -7.72 5.22
C TRP A 100 2.23 -7.09 6.02
N PHE A 101 3.42 -7.26 5.48
CA PHE A 101 4.66 -6.71 6.03
C PHE A 101 5.28 -5.76 5.02
N GLN A 102 5.94 -4.71 5.51
CA GLN A 102 6.62 -3.71 4.70
C GLN A 102 8.14 -3.86 4.83
N CYS A 103 8.83 -4.06 3.70
CA CYS A 103 10.28 -4.02 3.64
C CYS A 103 10.79 -2.71 3.03
N GLY A 104 11.21 -1.79 3.89
CA GLY A 104 11.52 -0.39 3.59
C GLY A 104 10.70 0.58 4.45
N PRO A 105 10.71 1.89 4.14
CA PRO A 105 11.17 2.50 2.89
C PRO A 105 12.68 2.71 2.80
N PHE A 106 13.21 2.66 1.58
CA PHE A 106 14.62 2.89 1.27
C PHE A 106 14.80 4.15 0.42
N SER A 107 15.72 5.03 0.78
CA SER A 107 16.09 6.24 0.02
C SER A 107 17.07 5.94 -1.12
N ARG A 108 16.63 5.10 -2.06
CA ARG A 108 17.34 4.72 -3.29
C ARG A 108 16.32 4.21 -4.31
N SER A 109 16.75 3.95 -5.55
CA SER A 109 15.83 3.55 -6.63
C SER A 109 15.27 2.12 -6.49
N THR A 110 15.81 1.27 -5.61
CA THR A 110 15.36 -0.11 -5.41
C THR A 110 15.24 -0.51 -3.94
N SER A 111 14.27 -1.37 -3.62
CA SER A 111 14.18 -1.99 -2.29
C SER A 111 15.23 -3.10 -2.12
N ASN A 112 15.31 -3.66 -0.92
CA ASN A 112 15.90 -5.00 -0.76
C ASN A 112 15.05 -6.04 -1.49
N ARG A 113 15.69 -7.15 -1.83
CA ARG A 113 15.07 -8.34 -2.42
C ARG A 113 14.53 -9.23 -1.32
N MET A 114 13.37 -9.81 -1.58
CA MET A 114 12.62 -10.64 -0.66
C MET A 114 12.18 -11.90 -1.37
N ASP A 115 12.16 -13.03 -0.66
CA ASP A 115 11.62 -14.29 -1.19
C ASP A 115 10.20 -14.07 -1.72
N ASN A 116 9.93 -14.56 -2.93
CA ASN A 116 8.67 -14.36 -3.63
C ASN A 116 7.81 -15.64 -3.70
N PHE A 117 8.39 -16.84 -3.68
CA PHE A 117 7.67 -18.07 -3.99
C PHE A 117 6.47 -18.29 -3.04
N GLY A 118 5.26 -18.30 -3.60
CA GLY A 118 4.01 -18.41 -2.84
C GLY A 118 3.61 -17.15 -2.07
N TRP A 119 4.42 -16.09 -2.07
CA TRP A 119 4.11 -14.81 -1.43
C TRP A 119 3.33 -13.91 -2.37
N THR A 120 2.42 -13.12 -1.79
CA THR A 120 1.72 -12.06 -2.50
C THR A 120 2.43 -10.73 -2.25
N MET A 121 2.91 -10.04 -3.29
CA MET A 121 3.80 -8.88 -3.18
C MET A 121 3.36 -7.71 -4.06
N ARG A 122 3.77 -6.49 -3.71
CA ARG A 122 3.59 -5.29 -4.54
C ARG A 122 4.73 -4.31 -4.35
N ALA A 123 5.06 -3.56 -5.40
CA ALA A 123 6.02 -2.48 -5.33
C ALA A 123 5.34 -1.17 -4.94
N CYS A 124 5.97 -0.40 -4.07
CA CYS A 124 5.47 0.89 -3.62
C CYS A 124 6.57 1.94 -3.64
N ALA A 125 6.19 3.18 -3.89
CA ALA A 125 7.07 4.33 -3.77
C ALA A 125 6.37 5.50 -3.08
N ASP A 126 7.16 6.31 -2.38
CA ASP A 126 6.78 7.63 -1.92
C ASP A 126 7.64 8.70 -2.60
N VAL A 127 7.01 9.81 -2.95
CA VAL A 127 7.62 10.95 -3.65
C VAL A 127 7.19 12.25 -2.99
N ILE A 128 7.97 13.30 -3.19
CA ILE A 128 7.56 14.66 -2.83
C ILE A 128 6.90 15.32 -4.03
N TYR A 129 5.63 15.69 -3.88
CA TYR A 129 4.86 16.46 -4.86
C TYR A 129 4.19 17.64 -4.15
N ASN A 130 4.37 18.87 -4.67
CA ASN A 130 3.86 20.11 -4.06
C ASN A 130 4.17 20.21 -2.54
N ASN A 131 5.43 19.96 -2.16
CA ASN A 131 5.92 19.97 -0.76
C ASN A 131 5.20 18.99 0.19
N LYS A 132 4.50 17.99 -0.34
CA LYS A 132 3.86 16.93 0.45
C LYS A 132 4.38 15.57 0.03
N ARG A 133 4.48 14.66 1.01
CA ARG A 133 4.82 13.27 0.74
C ARG A 133 3.56 12.49 0.37
N VAL A 134 3.59 11.89 -0.80
CA VAL A 134 2.51 11.09 -1.36
C VAL A 134 3.07 9.74 -1.80
N HIS A 135 2.27 8.68 -1.76
CA HIS A 135 2.71 7.34 -2.12
C HIS A 135 1.76 6.65 -3.09
N LYS A 136 2.30 5.69 -3.84
CA LYS A 136 1.54 4.80 -4.73
C LYS A 136 2.18 3.43 -4.77
N CYS A 137 1.34 2.41 -4.95
CA CYS A 137 1.78 1.04 -5.13
C CYS A 137 1.23 0.44 -6.43
N THR A 138 1.91 -0.57 -6.94
CA THR A 138 1.37 -1.47 -7.99
C THR A 138 0.23 -2.33 -7.43
N GLY A 139 -0.40 -3.10 -8.32
CA GLY A 139 -1.26 -4.21 -7.89
C GLY A 139 -0.50 -5.25 -7.07
N TRP A 140 -1.25 -6.14 -6.41
CA TRP A 140 -0.71 -7.32 -5.74
C TRP A 140 -0.47 -8.45 -6.74
N TYR A 141 0.72 -9.04 -6.71
CA TYR A 141 1.14 -10.19 -7.51
C TYR A 141 1.35 -11.39 -6.59
N THR A 142 0.96 -12.61 -6.99
CA THR A 142 1.38 -13.82 -6.27
C THR A 142 2.28 -14.63 -7.17
N ASP A 143 3.49 -14.90 -6.71
CA ASP A 143 4.40 -15.81 -7.41
C ASP A 143 3.98 -17.27 -7.14
N ARG A 144 3.95 -18.09 -8.19
CA ARG A 144 3.55 -19.50 -8.12
C ARG A 144 4.59 -20.46 -8.72
N GLY A 145 5.79 -19.97 -9.08
CA GLY A 145 6.75 -20.67 -9.94
C GLY A 145 6.44 -20.54 -11.43
#